data_AF-A0A7V8HRH7-F1
#
_entry.id   AF-A0A7V8HRH7-F1
#
_cell.length_a   1.000
_cell.length_b   1.000
_cell.length_c   1.000
_cell.angle_alpha   90.00
_cell.angle_beta   90.00
_cell.angle_gamma   90.00
#
_symmetry.space_group_name_H-M   'P 1'
#
loop_
_entity.id
_entity.type
_entity.pdbx_description
1 polymer ?
#
loop_
_entity_poly.entity_id
_entity_poly.type
_entity_poly.pdbx_seq_one_letter_code
_entity_poly.pdbx_strand_id
1 'polypeptide(L)'
;MTRGELVAGLRVLRPGVSFPEASLGRVVTRFRGKGYGAMAMREGIRIAREQYGAEMLRIEAQCHAIGFYERFGFRVDSAEFLEDGIPHVEMVASLVP
;
A
#
# COMPACT_ATOMS: atom_id res chain seq x y z
N MET A 1 -5.20 -29.03 6.34
CA MET A 1 -4.07 -28.31 6.92
C MET A 1 -3.32 -27.62 5.79
N THR A 2 -3.46 -26.30 5.63
CA THR A 2 -2.55 -25.57 4.75
C THR A 2 -1.17 -25.66 5.38
N ARG A 3 -0.20 -26.29 4.69
CA ARG A 3 1.23 -26.00 4.93
C ARG A 3 1.38 -24.48 4.97
N GLY A 4 2.25 -23.96 5.83
CA GLY A 4 2.47 -22.51 6.01
C GLY A 4 2.95 -21.82 4.73
N GLU A 5 2.03 -21.60 3.79
CA GLU A 5 2.28 -20.97 2.50
C GLU A 5 2.10 -19.46 2.62
N LEU A 6 3.03 -18.71 2.04
CA LEU A 6 2.91 -17.26 1.93
C LEU A 6 1.82 -16.91 0.91
N VAL A 7 0.70 -16.34 1.40
CA VAL A 7 -0.46 -16.00 0.57
C VAL A 7 -0.56 -14.52 0.22
N ALA A 8 0.03 -13.64 1.02
CA ALA A 8 0.16 -12.21 0.75
C ALA A 8 1.31 -11.61 1.55
N GLY A 9 1.81 -10.46 1.10
CA GLY A 9 2.86 -9.71 1.77
C GLY A 9 2.90 -8.26 1.32
N LEU A 10 3.54 -7.43 2.13
CA LEU A 10 3.88 -6.04 1.81
C LEU A 10 5.10 -5.61 2.63
N ARG A 11 5.65 -4.45 2.30
CA ARG A 11 6.68 -3.77 3.06
C ARG A 11 6.14 -2.44 3.59
N VAL A 12 6.41 -2.14 4.85
CA VAL A 12 6.17 -0.82 5.46
C VAL A 12 7.52 -0.14 5.65
N LEU A 13 7.62 1.13 5.25
CA LEU A 13 8.79 1.96 5.45
C LEU A 13 8.43 3.17 6.32
N ARG A 14 9.35 3.54 7.20
CA ARG A 14 9.21 4.73 8.04
C ARG A 14 9.30 6.03 7.21
N PRO A 15 8.77 7.15 7.73
CA PRO A 15 8.95 8.48 7.14
C PRO A 15 10.42 8.79 6.80
N GLY A 16 10.64 9.47 5.68
CA GLY A 16 11.95 9.91 5.20
C GLY A 16 12.80 8.84 4.51
N VAL A 17 12.31 7.61 4.34
CA VAL A 17 13.04 6.56 3.60
C VAL A 17 12.78 6.62 2.10
N SER A 18 11.51 6.74 1.71
CA SER A 18 11.11 6.88 0.30
C SER A 18 10.35 8.18 0.08
N PHE A 19 9.52 8.56 1.04
CA PHE A 19 8.71 9.78 1.01
C PHE A 19 8.82 10.50 2.35
N PRO A 20 8.42 11.79 2.42
CA PRO A 20 8.23 12.47 3.70
C PRO A 20 7.27 11.71 4.63
N GLU A 21 6.21 11.08 4.08
CA GLU A 21 5.28 10.24 4.82
C GLU A 21 5.78 8.78 4.97
N ALA A 22 5.14 8.01 5.85
CA ALA A 22 5.34 6.55 5.87
C ALA A 22 4.79 5.93 4.58
N SER A 23 5.41 4.83 4.13
CA SER A 23 5.03 4.22 2.85
C SER A 23 4.79 2.72 2.91
N LEU A 24 3.88 2.26 2.06
CA LEU A 24 3.61 0.84 1.84
C LEU A 24 3.97 0.48 0.41
N GLY A 25 4.66 -0.64 0.22
CA GLY A 25 5.06 -1.09 -1.10
C GLY A 25 5.24 -2.59 -1.18
N ARG A 26 5.58 -3.09 -2.37
CA ARG A 26 5.75 -4.54 -2.63
C ARG A 26 4.52 -5.36 -2.22
N VAL A 27 3.32 -4.78 -2.40
CA VAL A 27 2.06 -5.45 -2.09
C VAL A 27 1.84 -6.58 -3.08
N VAL A 28 1.83 -7.82 -2.57
CA VAL A 28 1.69 -9.03 -3.37
C VAL A 28 0.67 -9.96 -2.75
N THR A 29 -0.09 -10.67 -3.59
CA THR A 29 -1.02 -11.72 -3.15
C THR A 29 -0.96 -12.87 -4.14
N ARG A 30 -0.90 -14.11 -3.63
CA ARG A 30 -0.90 -15.32 -4.44
C ARG A 30 -2.28 -15.62 -5.03
N PHE A 31 -3.34 -15.32 -4.26
CA PHE A 31 -4.72 -15.56 -4.67
C PHE A 31 -5.48 -14.23 -4.75
N ARG A 32 -6.09 -13.94 -5.91
CA ARG A 32 -6.96 -12.78 -6.12
C ARG A 32 -8.40 -13.12 -5.69
N GLY A 33 -9.18 -12.11 -5.32
CA GLY A 33 -10.60 -12.27 -4.95
C GLY A 33 -10.85 -12.98 -3.60
N LYS A 34 -9.80 -13.31 -2.83
CA LYS A 34 -9.91 -13.98 -1.51
C LYS A 34 -9.73 -13.05 -0.31
N GLY A 35 -9.49 -11.77 -0.54
CA GLY A 35 -9.32 -10.77 0.52
C GLY A 35 -7.92 -10.72 1.16
N TYR A 36 -6.98 -11.61 0.81
CA TYR A 36 -5.65 -11.63 1.43
C TYR A 36 -4.85 -10.33 1.24
N GLY A 37 -4.90 -9.73 0.04
CA GLY A 37 -4.27 -8.42 -0.19
C GLY A 37 -4.87 -7.32 0.72
N ALA A 38 -6.18 -7.38 0.99
CA ALA A 38 -6.82 -6.43 1.89
C ALA A 38 -6.44 -6.65 3.35
N MET A 39 -6.26 -7.92 3.77
CA MET A 39 -5.72 -8.24 5.09
C MET A 39 -4.30 -7.70 5.25
N ALA A 40 -3.43 -7.94 4.27
CA ALA A 40 -2.07 -7.42 4.28
C ALA A 40 -2.07 -5.88 4.39
N MET A 41 -2.87 -5.18 3.58
CA MET A 41 -2.95 -3.72 3.63
C MET A 41 -3.38 -3.18 4.99
N ARG A 42 -4.42 -3.76 5.61
CA ARG A 42 -4.87 -3.33 6.95
C ARG A 42 -3.77 -3.49 7.99
N GLU A 43 -3.04 -4.59 7.92
CA GLU A 43 -1.93 -4.85 8.82
C GLU A 43 -0.75 -3.89 8.58
N GLY A 44 -0.44 -3.57 7.33
CA GLY A 44 0.56 -2.55 7.01
C GLY A 44 0.19 -1.17 7.52
N ILE A 45 -1.08 -0.76 7.38
CA ILE A 45 -1.59 0.51 7.92
C ILE A 45 -1.49 0.52 9.45
N ARG A 46 -1.85 -0.59 10.11
CA ARG A 46 -1.72 -0.75 11.56
C ARG A 46 -0.27 -0.58 12.01
N ILE A 47 0.66 -1.26 11.35
CA ILE A 47 2.11 -1.17 11.64
C ILE A 47 2.61 0.26 11.43
N ALA A 48 2.21 0.93 10.35
CA ALA A 48 2.62 2.32 10.10
C ALA A 48 2.15 3.28 11.21
N ARG A 49 0.92 3.13 11.70
CA ARG A 49 0.42 3.89 12.86
C ARG A 49 1.20 3.60 14.13
N GLU A 50 1.29 2.33 14.50
CA GLU A 50 1.81 1.93 15.82
C GLU A 50 3.33 2.09 15.94
N GLN A 51 4.08 1.78 14.88
CA GLN A 51 5.54 1.77 14.92
C GLN A 51 6.14 3.12 14.52
N TYR A 52 5.48 3.87 13.64
CA TYR A 52 6.02 5.10 13.08
C TYR A 52 5.19 6.35 13.39
N GLY A 53 4.09 6.22 14.15
CA GLY A 53 3.20 7.35 14.44
C GLY A 53 2.62 7.98 13.17
N ALA A 54 2.43 7.20 12.10
CA ALA A 54 2.02 7.74 10.82
C ALA A 54 0.61 8.32 10.87
N GLU A 55 0.48 9.61 10.56
CA GLU A 55 -0.80 10.30 10.34
C GLU A 55 -1.18 10.34 8.85
N MET A 56 -0.19 10.17 7.97
CA MET A 56 -0.34 10.15 6.53
C MET A 56 0.45 8.97 5.95
N LEU A 57 -0.05 8.43 4.84
CA LEU A 57 0.62 7.40 4.05
C LEU A 57 0.80 7.88 2.62
N ARG A 58 1.92 7.48 1.99
CA ARG A 58 2.16 7.64 0.56
C ARG A 58 2.56 6.31 -0.07
N ILE A 59 2.06 6.04 -1.28
CA ILE A 59 2.41 4.86 -2.07
C ILE A 59 2.60 5.24 -3.53
N GLU A 60 3.41 4.48 -4.24
CA GLU A 60 3.37 4.40 -5.71
C GLU A 60 2.53 3.19 -6.09
N ALA A 61 1.50 3.43 -6.90
CA ALA A 61 0.53 2.43 -7.31
C ALA A 61 0.51 2.32 -8.83
N GLN A 62 0.51 1.08 -9.34
CA GLN A 62 0.15 0.82 -10.73
C GLN A 62 -1.27 1.34 -11.00
N CYS A 63 -1.49 2.03 -12.12
CA CYS A 63 -2.77 2.67 -12.40
C CYS A 63 -3.96 1.70 -12.35
N HIS A 64 -3.77 0.45 -12.78
CA HIS A 64 -4.82 -0.57 -12.72
C HIS A 64 -5.21 -0.98 -11.28
N ALA A 65 -4.39 -0.66 -10.28
CA ALA A 65 -4.60 -0.97 -8.87
C ALA A 65 -5.16 0.22 -8.06
N ILE A 66 -5.43 1.37 -8.69
CA ILE A 66 -6.00 2.56 -8.01
C ILE A 66 -7.25 2.18 -7.21
N GLY A 67 -8.24 1.54 -7.84
CA GLY A 67 -9.46 1.10 -7.17
C GLY A 67 -9.25 0.07 -6.06
N PHE A 68 -8.10 -0.59 -6.01
CA PHE A 68 -7.73 -1.41 -4.86
C PHE A 68 -7.36 -0.56 -3.63
N TYR A 69 -6.59 0.50 -3.84
CA TYR A 69 -6.10 1.39 -2.78
C TYR A 69 -7.16 2.39 -2.32
N GLU A 70 -8.04 2.84 -3.20
CA GLU A 70 -9.16 3.75 -2.86
C GLU A 70 -10.04 3.19 -1.73
N ARG A 71 -10.20 1.86 -1.65
CA ARG A 71 -10.95 1.20 -0.56
C ARG A 71 -10.33 1.37 0.83
N PHE A 72 -9.08 1.84 0.91
CA PHE A 72 -8.39 2.15 2.15
C PHE A 72 -8.22 3.66 2.37
N GLY A 73 -8.92 4.49 1.59
CA GLY A 73 -8.88 5.95 1.71
C GLY A 73 -7.73 6.62 0.96
N PHE A 74 -7.00 5.88 0.11
CA PHE A 74 -6.01 6.49 -0.77
C PHE A 74 -6.67 7.27 -1.90
N ARG A 75 -6.07 8.40 -2.26
CA ARG A 75 -6.44 9.21 -3.42
C ARG A 75 -5.18 9.52 -4.25
N VAL A 76 -5.34 9.62 -5.57
CA VAL A 76 -4.26 10.02 -6.48
C VAL A 76 -3.79 11.43 -6.15
N ASP A 77 -2.47 11.62 -6.06
CA ASP A 77 -1.82 12.90 -5.70
C ASP A 77 -0.77 13.35 -6.74
N SER A 78 -0.65 12.63 -7.85
CA SER A 78 0.28 12.94 -8.94
C SER A 78 -0.37 12.83 -10.31
N ALA A 79 0.32 13.33 -11.33
CA ALA A 79 0.09 12.89 -12.71
C ALA A 79 0.52 11.42 -12.88
N GLU A 80 0.02 10.77 -13.94
CA GLU A 80 0.51 9.46 -14.37
C GLU A 80 1.96 9.56 -14.85
N PHE A 81 2.78 8.57 -14.48
CA PHE A 81 4.15 8.40 -14.96
C PHE A 81 4.44 6.93 -15.27
N LEU A 82 5.50 6.67 -16.05
CA LEU A 82 5.92 5.31 -16.39
C LEU A 82 7.06 4.86 -15.47
N GLU A 83 6.90 3.67 -14.88
CA GLU A 83 7.96 2.94 -14.18
C GLU A 83 8.08 1.57 -14.87
N ASP A 84 9.25 1.28 -15.44
CA ASP A 84 9.52 0.07 -16.25
C ASP A 84 8.48 -0.18 -17.36
N GLY A 85 7.95 0.90 -17.95
CA GLY A 85 6.94 0.85 -19.02
C GLY A 85 5.52 0.57 -18.54
N ILE A 86 5.28 0.51 -17.22
CA ILE A 86 3.97 0.34 -16.61
C ILE A 86 3.47 1.69 -16.10
N PRO A 87 2.22 2.10 -16.39
CA PRO A 87 1.62 3.30 -15.83
C PRO A 87 1.46 3.24 -14.31
N HIS A 88 1.96 4.27 -13.62
CA HIS A 88 1.92 4.46 -12.18
C HIS A 88 1.43 5.85 -11.80
N VAL A 89 0.94 5.96 -10.57
CA VAL A 89 0.60 7.21 -9.89
C VAL A 89 1.08 7.14 -8.44
N GLU A 90 1.38 8.29 -7.84
CA GLU A 90 1.46 8.40 -6.39
C GLU A 90 0.05 8.56 -5.80
N MET A 91 -0.17 7.95 -4.64
CA MET A 91 -1.41 8.10 -3.89
C MET A 91 -1.13 8.38 -2.41
N VAL A 92 -2.01 9.16 -1.79
CA VAL A 92 -1.94 9.52 -0.37
C VAL A 92 -3.20 9.13 0.38
N ALA A 93 -3.06 8.76 1.66
CA ALA A 93 -4.19 8.51 2.57
C ALA A 93 -3.96 9.20 3.92
N SER A 94 -5.01 9.85 4.42
CA SER A 94 -5.06 10.34 5.80
C SER A 94 -5.42 9.19 6.74
N LEU A 95 -4.68 9.09 7.85
CA LEU A 95 -4.93 8.14 8.92
C LEU A 95 -5.54 8.80 10.17
N VAL A 96 -5.71 10.11 10.17
CA VAL A 96 -6.47 10.82 11.20
C VAL A 96 -7.99 10.77 10.88
N PRO A 97 -8.85 10.58 11.90
CA PRO A 97 -10.31 10.54 11.74
C PRO A 97 -10.92 11.81 11.13
#